data_AF-A0A820AAE4-F1
#
_entry.id   AF-A0A820AAE4-F1
#
_cell.length_a   1.000
_cell.length_b   1.000
_cell.length_c   1.000
_cell.angle_alpha   90.00
_cell.angle_beta   90.00
_cell.angle_gamma   90.00
#
_symmetry.space_group_name_H-M   'P 1'
#
loop_
_entity.id
_entity.type
_entity.pdbx_description
1 polymer ?
#
loop_
_entity_poly.entity_id
_entity_poly.type
_entity_poly.pdbx_seq_one_letter_code
_entity_poly.pdbx_strand_id
1 'polypeptide(L)'
;MTKETIDHLATIFPINRDALKSKSKHQRSVSILKEFSLNTSAHGIPSIARSHSIQNRLFWIISLYFQYPTQTSVSFVTEWPQAFPAVTICNYSPIRYDRFIIPFLN
;
A
#
# COMPACT_ATOMS: atom_id res chain seq x y z
N MET A 1 -28.96 -2.65 -19.97
CA MET A 1 -30.28 -2.32 -19.39
C MET A 1 -30.74 -1.02 -20.01
N THR A 2 -31.93 -0.98 -20.62
CA THR A 2 -32.45 0.21 -21.31
C THR A 2 -32.93 1.23 -20.26
N LYS A 3 -32.83 2.54 -20.54
CA LYS A 3 -33.19 3.59 -19.58
C LYS A 3 -34.61 3.41 -19.02
N GLU A 4 -35.54 2.97 -19.85
CA GLU A 4 -36.95 2.75 -19.50
C GLU A 4 -37.13 1.64 -18.44
N THR A 5 -36.39 0.53 -18.55
CA THR A 5 -36.42 -0.52 -17.52
C THR A 5 -35.85 -0.07 -16.17
N ILE A 6 -34.88 0.85 -16.16
CA ILE A 6 -34.30 1.40 -14.93
C ILE A 6 -35.32 2.32 -14.24
N ASP A 7 -36.01 3.17 -15.01
CA ASP A 7 -37.01 4.08 -14.47
C ASP A 7 -38.22 3.35 -13.88
N HIS A 8 -38.67 2.26 -14.52
CA HIS A 8 -39.77 1.44 -14.00
C HIS A 8 -39.39 0.68 -12.72
N LEU A 9 -38.15 0.21 -12.58
CA LEU A 9 -37.71 -0.47 -11.36
C LEU A 9 -37.50 0.50 -10.20
N ALA A 10 -37.08 1.73 -10.48
CA ALA A 10 -36.87 2.76 -9.47
C ALA A 10 -38.17 3.40 -8.94
N THR A 11 -39.30 3.23 -9.63
CA THR A 11 -40.62 3.60 -9.11
C THR A 11 -41.23 2.51 -8.24
N ILE A 12 -40.92 1.24 -8.51
CA ILE A 12 -41.43 0.09 -7.75
C ILE A 12 -40.66 -0.11 -6.45
N PHE A 13 -39.33 0.07 -6.48
CA PHE A 13 -38.48 -0.11 -5.30
C PHE A 13 -37.83 1.22 -4.93
N PRO A 14 -37.67 1.54 -3.62
CA PRO A 14 -36.98 2.75 -3.16
C PRO A 14 -35.45 2.61 -3.33
N ILE A 15 -35.01 2.35 -4.56
CA ILE A 15 -33.61 2.14 -4.91
C ILE A 15 -33.07 3.44 -5.49
N ASN A 16 -31.85 3.80 -5.10
CA ASN A 16 -31.15 4.93 -5.66
C ASN A 16 -30.87 4.71 -7.17
N ARG A 17 -31.50 5.51 -8.04
CA ARG A 17 -31.35 5.45 -9.51
C ARG A 17 -29.89 5.57 -9.96
N ASP A 18 -29.07 6.30 -9.22
CA ASP A 18 -27.65 6.49 -9.55
C ASP A 18 -26.80 5.24 -9.30
N ALA A 19 -27.28 4.31 -8.47
CA ALA A 19 -26.65 3.01 -8.27
C ALA A 19 -26.96 2.02 -9.43
N LEU A 20 -28.08 2.20 -10.14
CA LEU A 20 -28.48 1.36 -11.28
C LEU A 20 -27.86 1.76 -12.62
N LYS A 21 -27.35 2.99 -12.75
CA LYS A 21 -26.63 3.39 -13.96
C LYS A 21 -25.35 2.58 -14.07
N SER A 22 -25.22 1.76 -15.12
CA SER A 22 -23.94 1.10 -15.42
C SER A 22 -22.91 2.19 -15.71
N LYS A 23 -22.03 2.45 -14.75
CA LYS A 23 -20.93 3.39 -14.94
C LYS A 23 -20.11 2.95 -16.14
N SER A 24 -19.78 3.89 -17.02
CA SER A 24 -18.84 3.60 -18.09
C SER A 24 -17.52 3.12 -17.49
N LYS A 25 -16.77 2.27 -18.22
CA LYS A 25 -15.46 1.77 -17.77
C LYS A 25 -14.56 2.90 -17.26
N HIS A 26 -14.62 4.07 -17.92
CA HIS A 26 -13.92 5.28 -17.52
C HIS A 26 -14.36 5.84 -16.16
N GLN A 27 -15.67 6.02 -15.94
CA GLN A 27 -16.21 6.52 -14.66
C GLN A 27 -15.85 5.60 -13.48
N ARG A 28 -15.78 4.29 -13.71
CA ARG A 28 -15.36 3.31 -12.70
C ARG A 28 -13.89 3.47 -12.33
N SER A 29 -13.00 3.61 -13.31
CA SER A 29 -11.56 3.81 -13.06
C SER A 29 -11.31 5.12 -12.30
N VAL A 30 -12.02 6.20 -12.64
CA VAL A 30 -11.89 7.49 -11.94
C VAL A 30 -12.37 7.40 -10.49
N SER A 31 -13.48 6.70 -10.20
CA SER A 31 -13.92 6.52 -8.82
C SER A 31 -12.94 5.70 -7.99
N ILE A 32 -12.35 4.65 -8.58
CA ILE A 32 -11.34 3.81 -7.91
C ILE A 32 -10.08 4.64 -7.60
N LEU A 33 -9.59 5.43 -8.55
CA LEU A 33 -8.44 6.31 -8.32
C LEU A 33 -8.73 7.36 -7.23
N LYS A 34 -9.94 7.91 -7.20
CA LYS A 34 -10.34 8.86 -6.16
C LYS A 34 -10.40 8.19 -4.78
N GLU A 35 -10.93 6.98 -4.69
CA GLU A 35 -10.98 6.21 -3.46
C GLU A 35 -9.57 5.83 -2.96
N PHE A 36 -8.72 5.36 -3.88
CA PHE A 36 -7.32 5.04 -3.58
C PHE A 36 -6.53 6.27 -3.11
N SER A 37 -6.67 7.41 -3.79
CA SER A 37 -5.97 8.65 -3.41
C SER A 37 -6.44 9.25 -2.08
N LEU A 38 -7.66 8.94 -1.63
CA LEU A 38 -8.18 9.36 -0.33
C LEU A 38 -7.80 8.42 0.82
N ASN A 39 -7.62 7.12 0.53
CA ASN A 39 -7.34 6.09 1.53
C ASN A 39 -5.87 5.65 1.59
N THR A 40 -4.99 6.22 0.76
CA THR A 40 -3.56 5.90 0.75
C THR A 40 -2.83 6.43 1.99
N SER A 41 -1.82 5.69 2.45
CA SER A 41 -0.89 6.12 3.50
C SER A 41 0.18 7.10 3.00
N ALA A 42 0.26 7.34 1.69
CA ALA A 42 1.19 8.30 1.11
C ALA A 42 0.80 9.73 1.51
N HIS A 43 1.55 10.31 2.44
CA HIS A 43 1.40 11.70 2.87
C HIS A 43 1.48 12.65 1.67
N GLY A 44 0.49 13.52 1.50
CA GLY A 44 0.42 14.50 0.40
C GLY A 44 -0.58 14.17 -0.71
N ILE A 45 -0.79 12.88 -1.03
CA ILE A 45 -1.76 12.47 -2.07
C ILE A 45 -3.22 12.83 -1.68
N PRO A 46 -3.66 12.61 -0.42
CA PRO A 46 -4.99 13.05 0.01
C PRO A 46 -5.18 14.58 -0.06
N SER A 47 -4.12 15.36 0.20
CA SER A 47 -4.15 16.82 0.13
C SER A 47 -4.33 17.32 -1.30
N ILE A 48 -3.71 16.66 -2.28
CA ILE A 48 -3.90 16.93 -3.72
C ILE A 48 -5.32 16.58 -4.15
N ALA A 49 -5.81 15.41 -3.73
CA ALA A 49 -7.13 14.91 -4.13
C ALA A 49 -8.29 15.75 -3.56
N ARG A 50 -8.10 16.41 -2.40
CA ARG A 50 -9.09 17.32 -1.81
C ARG A 50 -8.97 18.77 -2.26
N SER A 51 -7.85 19.18 -2.87
CA SER A 51 -7.65 20.59 -3.25
C SER A 51 -8.52 21.02 -4.42
N HIS A 52 -9.27 22.10 -4.25
CA HIS A 52 -10.08 22.70 -5.32
C HIS A 52 -9.31 23.76 -6.14
N SER A 53 -8.25 24.35 -5.58
CA SER A 53 -7.44 25.37 -6.26
C SER A 53 -6.21 24.77 -6.96
N ILE A 54 -5.87 25.35 -8.12
CA ILE A 54 -4.78 24.83 -8.98
C ILE A 54 -3.40 25.08 -8.38
N GLN A 55 -3.22 26.21 -7.66
CA GLN A 55 -1.96 26.58 -7.00
C GLN A 55 -1.59 25.60 -5.88
N ASN A 56 -2.56 25.32 -5.00
CA ASN A 56 -2.35 24.38 -3.90
C ASN A 56 -2.09 22.97 -4.43
N ARG A 57 -2.73 22.58 -5.54
CA ARG A 57 -2.45 21.32 -6.22
C ARG A 57 -1.00 21.27 -6.73
N LEU A 58 -0.50 22.35 -7.33
CA LEU A 58 0.87 22.43 -7.83
C LEU A 58 1.90 22.35 -6.70
N PHE A 59 1.67 23.08 -5.60
CA PHE A 59 2.51 23.05 -4.40
C PHE A 59 2.69 21.63 -3.86
N TRP A 60 1.58 20.90 -3.68
CA TRP A 60 1.65 19.54 -3.15
C TRP A 60 2.27 18.54 -4.14
N ILE A 61 2.08 18.73 -5.45
CA ILE A 61 2.76 17.90 -6.47
C ILE A 61 4.28 18.08 -6.39
N ILE A 62 4.74 19.34 -6.27
CA ILE A 62 6.16 19.66 -6.14
C ILE A 62 6.72 19.06 -4.83
N SER A 63 5.99 19.22 -3.72
CA SER A 63 6.38 18.64 -2.42
C SER A 63 6.48 17.11 -2.47
N LEU A 64 5.54 16.43 -3.14
CA LEU A 64 5.58 14.98 -3.31
C LEU A 64 6.76 14.51 -4.17
N TYR A 65 7.09 15.27 -5.21
CA TYR A 65 8.22 14.97 -6.07
C TYR A 65 9.54 14.99 -5.28
N PHE A 66 9.75 16.01 -4.44
CA PHE A 66 10.94 16.12 -3.59
C PHE A 66 10.94 15.16 -2.38
N GLN A 67 9.84 14.47 -2.11
CA GLN A 67 9.77 13.45 -1.06
C GLN A 67 10.30 12.08 -1.53
N TYR A 68 10.61 11.92 -2.82
CA TYR A 68 11.17 10.71 -3.43
C TYR A 68 10.46 9.41 -2.97
N PRO A 69 9.14 9.28 -3.19
CA PRO A 69 8.42 8.08 -2.79
C PRO A 69 8.92 6.86 -3.57
N THR A 70 9.31 5.80 -2.85
CA THR A 70 9.73 4.52 -3.45
C THR A 70 8.61 3.50 -3.38
N GLN A 71 8.45 2.71 -4.44
CA GLN A 71 7.53 1.57 -4.47
C GLN A 71 8.34 0.27 -4.46
N THR A 72 8.07 -0.61 -3.51
CA THR A 72 8.68 -1.95 -3.45
C THR A 72 7.67 -2.99 -3.92
N SER A 73 7.96 -3.67 -5.03
CA SER A 73 7.26 -4.88 -5.44
C SER A 73 8.05 -6.11 -5.00
N VAL A 74 7.39 -7.03 -4.30
CA VAL A 74 8.00 -8.29 -3.87
C VAL A 74 7.53 -9.40 -4.81
N SER A 75 8.47 -10.03 -5.51
CA SER A 75 8.22 -11.21 -6.34
C SER A 75 9.13 -12.35 -5.88
N PHE A 76 8.65 -13.59 -6.03
CA PHE A 76 9.43 -14.78 -5.74
C PHE A 76 10.06 -15.28 -7.04
N VAL A 77 11.38 -15.39 -7.06
CA VAL A 77 12.14 -15.98 -8.16
C VAL A 77 12.81 -17.24 -7.63
N THR A 78 12.60 -18.37 -8.29
CA THR A 78 13.24 -19.64 -7.95
C THR A 78 14.45 -19.85 -8.84
N GLU A 79 15.65 -19.64 -8.30
CA GLU A 79 16.92 -19.80 -9.02
C GLU A 79 17.71 -21.01 -8.47
N TRP A 80 18.36 -21.76 -9.36
CA TRP A 80 19.26 -22.87 -9.00
C TRP A 80 20.57 -22.75 -9.81
N PRO A 81 21.76 -22.91 -9.19
CA PRO A 81 22.01 -23.20 -7.77
C PRO A 81 22.05 -21.95 -6.88
N GLN A 82 21.57 -22.05 -5.63
CA GLN A 82 21.62 -20.97 -4.65
C GLN A 82 22.86 -21.09 -3.76
N ALA A 83 23.51 -19.96 -3.45
CA ALA A 83 24.63 -19.94 -2.52
C ALA A 83 24.18 -20.36 -1.11
N PHE A 84 24.92 -21.29 -0.49
CA PHE A 84 24.66 -21.68 0.89
C PHE A 84 25.02 -20.52 1.83
N PRO A 85 24.10 -20.06 2.72
CA PRO A 85 24.35 -18.90 3.56
C PRO A 85 25.33 -19.22 4.68
N ALA A 86 25.93 -18.17 5.25
CA ALA A 86 26.70 -18.31 6.47
C ALA A 86 25.77 -18.69 7.63
N VAL A 87 26.07 -19.80 8.31
CA VAL A 87 25.34 -20.24 9.51
C VAL A 87 26.26 -20.03 10.70
N THR A 88 25.88 -19.08 11.57
CA THR A 88 26.59 -18.83 12.84
C THR A 88 25.83 -19.50 13.98
N ILE A 89 26.50 -20.40 14.70
CA ILE A 89 25.94 -21.09 15.87
C ILE A 89 26.74 -20.66 17.09
N CYS A 90 26.03 -20.20 18.13
CA CYS A 90 26.61 -19.86 19.41
C CYS A 90 26.16 -20.84 20.48
N ASN A 91 27.06 -21.15 21.41
CA ASN A 91 26.68 -21.82 22.65
C ASN A 91 25.86 -20.84 23.51
N TYR A 92 24.79 -21.33 24.14
CA TYR A 92 24.01 -20.55 25.10
C TYR A 92 24.80 -20.27 26.38
N SER A 93 25.72 -21.19 26.76
CA SER A 93 26.62 -20.94 27.87
C SER A 93 27.68 -19.89 27.46
N PRO A 94 27.74 -18.73 28.14
CA PRO A 94 28.62 -17.63 27.76
C PRO A 94 30.09 -17.89 28.15
N ILE A 95 30.33 -18.73 29.16
CA ILE A 95 31.65 -18.92 29.75
C ILE A 95 31.91 -20.41 30.02
N ARG A 96 33.13 -20.85 29.70
CA ARG A 96 33.63 -22.16 30.14
C ARG A 96 34.24 -22.02 31.54
N TYR A 97 33.48 -22.38 32.57
CA TYR A 97 33.88 -22.25 33.98
C TYR A 97 35.23 -22.88 34.31
N ASP A 98 35.55 -24.04 33.75
CA ASP A 98 36.85 -24.70 33.88
C ASP A 98 38.03 -23.76 33.56
N ARG A 99 37.96 -23.04 32.43
CA ARG A 99 39.01 -22.06 32.05
C ARG A 99 38.95 -20.76 32.84
N PHE A 100 37.78 -20.40 33.37
CA PHE A 100 37.60 -19.19 34.14
C PHE A 100 38.24 -19.28 35.53
N ILE A 101 38.18 -20.46 36.16
CA ILE A 101 38.57 -20.63 37.57
C ILE A 101 40.08 -20.87 37.76
N ILE A 102 40.77 -21.46 36.77
CA ILE A 102 42.23 -21.74 36.82
C ILE A 102 43.10 -20.57 37.33
N PRO A 103 42.98 -19.32 36.85
CA PRO A 103 43.81 -18.21 37.32
C PRO A 103 43.54 -17.77 38.77
N PHE A 104 42.46 -18.25 39.40
CA PHE A 104 42.11 -17.92 40.79
C PHE A 104 42.48 -19.02 41.79
N LEU A 105 43.03 -20.15 41.33
CA LEU A 105 43.40 -21.31 42.16
C LEU A 105 44.91 -21.35 42.48
N ASN A 106 45.64 -20.28 42.21
CA ASN A 106 47.10 -20.13 42.41
C ASN A 106 47.39 -18.85 43.19
#